data_AF-A0A661B499-F1
#
_entry.id   AF-A0A661B499-F1
#
_cell.length_a   1.000
_cell.length_b   1.000
_cell.length_c   1.000
_cell.angle_alpha   90.00
_cell.angle_beta   90.00
_cell.angle_gamma   90.00
#
_symmetry.space_group_name_H-M   'P 1'
#
loop_
_entity.id
_entity.type
_entity.pdbx_description
1 polymer ?
#
loop_
_entity_poly.entity_id
_entity_poly.type
_entity_poly.pdbx_seq_one_letter_code
_entity_poly.pdbx_strand_id
1 'polypeptide(L)' 'MNRSRDTLKPRVNERIRVKRVRVIGPDGKQLGIMPTAEALQRAYDMDLD' A
#
# COMPACT_ATOMS: atom_id res chain seq x y z
N MET A 1 -8.37 -25.93 18.66
CA MET A 1 -8.19 -25.30 17.33
C MET A 1 -8.07 -23.79 17.48
N ASN A 2 -6.86 -23.24 17.55
CA ASN A 2 -6.65 -21.79 17.65
C ASN A 2 -6.36 -21.26 16.23
N ARG A 3 -7.38 -20.85 15.46
CA ARG A 3 -7.14 -20.20 14.15
C ARG A 3 -6.54 -18.83 14.42
N SER A 4 -5.23 -18.77 14.23
CA SER A 4 -4.34 -17.65 14.47
C SER A 4 -4.90 -16.34 13.91
N ARG A 5 -4.87 -15.29 14.73
CA ARG A 5 -5.17 -13.88 14.43
C ARG A 5 -4.29 -13.24 13.34
N ASP A 6 -3.58 -14.04 12.53
CA ASP A 6 -2.57 -13.58 11.58
C ASP A 6 -3.15 -13.17 10.22
N THR A 7 -4.40 -13.57 9.91
CA THR A 7 -5.09 -13.19 8.67
C THR A 7 -5.61 -11.76 8.66
N LEU A 8 -5.68 -11.09 9.83
CA LEU A 8 -6.19 -9.73 9.99
C LEU A 8 -5.12 -8.65 9.85
N LYS A 9 -3.83 -9.02 9.76
CA LYS A 9 -2.77 -8.03 9.59
C LYS A 9 -2.74 -7.57 8.12
N PRO A 10 -2.75 -6.25 7.86
CA PRO A 10 -2.55 -5.72 6.51
C PRO A 10 -1.29 -6.33 5.89
N ARG A 11 -1.38 -6.74 4.62
CA ARG A 11 -0.21 -7.12 3.85
C ARG A 11 0.63 -5.86 3.65
N VAL A 12 1.86 -5.89 4.16
CA VAL A 12 2.82 -4.78 4.04
C VAL A 12 4.00 -5.20 3.18
N ASN A 13 4.60 -4.23 2.47
CA ASN A 13 5.85 -4.37 1.73
C ASN A 13 5.85 -5.57 0.76
N GLU A 14 6.82 -6.46 0.87
CA GLU A 14 7.01 -7.63 0.01
C GLU A 14 5.83 -8.63 0.07
N ARG A 15 4.95 -8.51 1.07
CA ARG A 15 3.75 -9.33 1.20
C ARG A 15 2.59 -8.81 0.34
N ILE A 16 2.72 -7.62 -0.24
CA ILE A 16 1.78 -7.03 -1.19
C ILE A 16 2.00 -7.69 -2.56
N ARG A 17 1.30 -8.81 -2.81
CA ARG A 17 1.29 -9.51 -4.10
C ARG A 17 0.23 -8.96 -5.08
N VAL A 18 -0.47 -7.88 -4.71
CA VAL A 18 -1.54 -7.31 -5.54
C VAL A 18 -0.95 -6.39 -6.60
N LYS A 19 -1.46 -6.48 -7.82
CA LYS A 19 -0.95 -5.72 -8.98
C LYS A 19 -1.27 -4.22 -8.90
N ARG A 20 -2.24 -3.82 -8.08
CA ARG A 20 -2.72 -2.45 -7.95
C ARG A 20 -3.04 -2.13 -6.49
N VAL A 21 -2.73 -0.90 -6.08
CA VAL A 21 -2.94 -0.38 -4.73
C VAL A 21 -3.74 0.92 -4.79
N ARG A 22 -4.52 1.19 -3.75
CA ARG A 22 -5.16 2.48 -3.56
C ARG A 22 -4.19 3.41 -2.82
N VAL A 23 -3.92 4.57 -3.40
CA VAL A 23 -2.98 5.55 -2.86
C VAL A 23 -3.73 6.70 -2.21
N ILE A 24 -3.28 7.09 -1.02
CA ILE A 24 -3.74 8.26 -0.27
C ILE A 24 -2.55 9.20 -0.14
N GLY A 25 -2.73 10.47 -0.50
CA GLY A 25 -1.71 11.50 -0.39
C GLY A 25 -1.53 11.99 1.05
N PRO A 26 -0.49 12.81 1.31
CA PRO A 26 -0.19 13.35 2.64
C PRO A 26 -1.28 14.30 3.16
N ASP A 27 -2.07 14.87 2.26
CA ASP A 27 -3.24 15.70 2.57
C ASP A 27 -4.50 14.88 2.88
N GLY A 28 -4.38 13.56 2.94
CA GLY A 28 -5.49 12.63 3.19
C GLY A 28 -6.39 12.39 1.97
N LYS A 29 -6.08 12.96 0.79
CA LYS A 29 -6.89 12.75 -0.42
C LYS A 29 -6.57 11.44 -1.09
N GLN A 30 -7.61 10.79 -1.62
CA GLN A 30 -7.44 9.60 -2.45
C GLN A 30 -6.92 10.00 -3.83
N LEU A 31 -5.70 9.57 -4.16
CA LEU A 31 -5.06 9.83 -5.45
C LEU A 31 -5.50 8.82 -6.54
N GLY A 32 -6.03 7.68 -6.13
CA GLY A 32 -6.63 6.68 -7.03
C GLY A 32 -6.09 5.27 -6.83
N ILE A 33 -6.43 4.37 -7.77
CA ILE A 33 -5.95 2.98 -7.80
C ILE A 33 -4.92 2.83 -8.92
N MET A 34 -3.66 2.59 -8.57
CA MET A 34 -2.54 2.54 -9.51
C MET A 34 -1.64 1.32 -9.25
N PRO A 35 -0.77 0.93 -10.19
CA PRO A 35 0.23 -0.11 -9.95
C PRO A 35 1.13 0.21 -8.76
N THR A 36 1.55 -0.82 -8.03
CA THR A 36 2.42 -0.66 -6.85
C THR A 36 3.72 0.09 -7.18
N ALA A 37 4.31 -0.17 -8.34
CA ALA A 37 5.50 0.54 -8.79
C ALA A 37 5.27 2.04 -9.00
N GLU A 38 4.10 2.43 -9.54
CA GLU A 38 3.73 3.85 -9.70
C GLU A 38 3.51 4.52 -8.34
N ALA A 39 2.87 3.81 -7.40
CA ALA A 39 2.67 4.32 -6.05
C ALA A 39 3.98 4.58 -5.31
N LEU A 40 4.95 3.66 -5.43
CA LEU A 40 6.29 3.81 -4.85
C LEU A 40 7.05 4.98 -5.48
N GLN A 41 7.02 5.10 -6.81
CA GLN A 41 7.65 6.23 -7.50
C GLN A 41 7.11 7.58 -6.99
N ARG A 42 5.79 7.69 -6.84
CA ARG A 42 5.17 8.91 -6.33
C ARG A 42 5.56 9.22 -4.89
N ALA A 43 5.75 8.20 -4.04
CA ALA A 43 6.23 8.41 -2.67
C ALA A 43 7.65 8.99 -2.66
N TYR A 44 8.54 8.47 -3.50
CA TYR A 44 9.90 9.02 -3.68
C TYR A 44 9.90 10.44 -4.24
N ASP A 45 9.09 10.70 -5.27
CA ASP A 45 8.98 12.04 -5.89
C ASP A 45 8.49 13.10 -4.88
N MET A 46 7.79 12.67 -3.82
CA MET A 46 7.25 13.53 -2.78
C MET A 46 8.12 13.59 -1.52
N ASP A 47 9.27 12.89 -1.48
CA ASP A 47 10.16 12.77 -0.31
C ASP A 47 9.44 12.23 0.94
N LEU A 48 8.50 11.28 0.73
CA LEU A 48 7.63 10.70 1.77
C LEU A 48 7.99 9.26 2.17
N ASP A 49 9.25 8.86 1.95
CA ASP A 49 9.73 7.48 2.20
C ASP A 49 9.57 7.04 3.68
#